data_AF-A0A927V689-F1
#
_entry.id   AF-A0A927V689-F1
#
_cell.length_a   1.000
_cell.length_b   1.000
_cell.length_c   1.000
_cell.angle_alpha   90.00
_cell.angle_beta   90.00
_cell.angle_gamma   90.00
#
_symmetry.space_group_name_H-M   'P 1'
#
loop_
_entity.id
_entity.type
_entity.pdbx_description
1 polymer ?
#
loop_
_entity_poly.entity_id
_entity_poly.type
_entity_poly.pdbx_seq_one_letter_code
_entity_poly.pdbx_strand_id
1 'polypeptide(L)'
;MKNLVAVPKIVAMIFFILLIILASLIIYKILYNIKINKQLQSGNTNGKQWPAPKTIVTTVALIFLSIFCITLYSNNNKSSITYNANQYTDYRSYTSEEIIGTVYEQYTHAFETGELPGYEKFEKTESDVHYMYFKSKKSYDILHPSFIIFVEYVGDQNIVSYSDESRIYYNQDNSFGSAGGGNATNFYCVVGNMDLNKYMGFNYNIAFYCNMEDLFNLKNEGFSSNDNAVARAEIWIN
;
A
#
# COMPACT_ATOMS: atom_id res chain seq x y z
N MET A 1 21.24 -1.57 17.64
CA MET A 1 22.62 -1.41 17.11
C MET A 1 22.79 -2.16 15.79
N LYS A 2 22.29 -1.63 14.68
CA LYS A 2 22.56 -2.13 13.32
C LYS A 2 22.45 -0.91 12.40
N ASN A 3 23.58 -0.33 11.98
CA ASN A 3 23.72 0.62 10.86
C ASN A 3 25.14 1.21 10.70
N LEU A 4 26.09 0.90 11.59
CA LEU A 4 27.47 1.38 11.48
C LEU A 4 28.31 0.71 10.37
N VAL A 5 27.82 -0.37 9.73
CA VAL A 5 28.57 -1.13 8.71
C VAL A 5 28.25 -0.72 7.27
N ALA A 6 27.18 0.05 7.03
CA ALA A 6 26.79 0.47 5.68
C ALA A 6 27.51 1.74 5.19
N VAL A 7 27.84 2.66 6.10
CA VAL A 7 28.52 3.93 5.81
C VAL A 7 29.90 3.74 5.16
N PRO A 8 30.77 2.79 5.59
CA PRO A 8 32.09 2.61 4.98
C PRO A 8 32.04 2.16 3.51
N LYS A 9 31.02 1.37 3.14
CA LYS A 9 30.88 0.82 1.78
C LYS A 9 30.48 1.90 0.77
N ILE A 10 29.56 2.78 1.15
CA ILE A 10 29.11 3.89 0.31
C ILE A 10 30.24 4.89 0.09
N VAL A 11 31.00 5.22 1.15
CA VAL A 11 32.16 6.12 1.05
C VAL A 11 33.25 5.54 0.15
N ALA A 12 33.55 4.25 0.30
CA ALA A 12 34.52 3.56 -0.56
C ALA A 12 34.09 3.55 -2.04
N MET A 13 32.80 3.32 -2.31
CA MET A 13 32.26 3.35 -3.67
C MET A 13 32.38 4.73 -4.33
N ILE A 14 32.05 5.80 -3.59
CA ILE A 14 32.18 7.18 -4.09
C ILE A 14 33.65 7.52 -4.39
N PHE A 15 34.57 7.09 -3.51
CA PHE A 15 36.01 7.30 -3.71
C PHE A 15 36.54 6.60 -4.97
N PHE A 16 36.11 5.36 -5.22
CA PHE A 16 36.47 4.62 -6.44
C PHE A 16 35.94 5.30 -7.72
N ILE A 17 34.70 5.82 -7.68
CA ILE A 17 34.11 6.55 -8.81
C ILE A 17 34.94 7.82 -9.11
N LEU A 18 35.34 8.57 -8.08
CA LEU A 18 36.19 9.75 -8.23
C LEU A 18 37.54 9.42 -8.86
N LEU A 19 38.16 8.31 -8.46
CA LEU A 19 39.42 7.81 -9.04
C LEU A 19 39.30 7.50 -10.54
N ILE A 20 38.23 6.80 -10.94
CA ILE A 20 37.97 6.45 -12.34
C ILE A 20 37.80 7.72 -13.19
N ILE A 21 37.10 8.72 -12.66
CA ILE A 21 36.89 9.99 -13.36
C ILE A 21 38.19 10.76 -13.51
N LEU A 22 38.98 10.85 -12.44
CA LEU A 22 40.28 11.54 -12.48
C LEU A 22 41.20 10.88 -13.52
N ALA A 23 41.29 9.55 -13.52
CA ALA A 23 42.04 8.80 -14.52
C ALA A 23 41.53 9.08 -15.95
N SER A 24 40.21 9.07 -16.15
CA SER A 24 39.58 9.35 -17.45
C SER A 24 39.88 10.76 -17.95
N LEU A 25 39.88 11.77 -17.08
CA LEU A 25 40.23 13.14 -17.41
C LEU A 25 41.71 13.30 -17.79
N ILE A 26 42.61 12.61 -17.08
CA ILE A 26 44.05 12.59 -17.39
C ILE A 26 44.26 11.96 -18.77
N ILE A 27 43.64 10.80 -19.04
CA ILE A 27 43.71 10.13 -20.34
C ILE A 27 43.17 11.04 -21.44
N TYR A 28 42.02 11.67 -21.23
CA TYR A 28 41.45 12.61 -22.19
C TYR A 28 42.40 13.76 -22.50
N LYS A 29 43.03 14.36 -21.48
CA LYS A 29 44.00 15.47 -21.66
C LYS A 29 45.21 15.02 -22.48
N ILE A 30 45.74 13.83 -22.22
CA ILE A 30 46.86 13.26 -22.98
C ILE A 30 46.46 13.05 -24.45
N LEU A 31 45.31 12.42 -24.71
CA LEU A 31 44.80 12.19 -26.06
C LEU A 31 44.52 13.50 -26.80
N TYR A 32 43.95 14.49 -26.11
CA TYR A 32 43.70 15.82 -26.65
C TYR A 32 45.01 16.50 -27.07
N ASN A 33 46.03 16.49 -26.21
CA ASN A 33 47.34 17.08 -26.52
C ASN A 33 48.04 16.37 -27.69
N ILE A 34 48.03 15.03 -27.72
CA ILE A 34 48.61 14.26 -28.83
C ILE A 34 47.94 14.65 -30.15
N LYS A 35 46.61 14.78 -30.15
CA LYS A 35 45.84 15.07 -31.36
C LYS A 35 46.01 16.51 -31.82
N ILE A 36 45.97 17.49 -30.93
CA ILE A 36 46.21 18.90 -31.25
C ILE A 36 47.64 19.09 -31.77
N ASN A 37 48.65 18.47 -31.13
CA ASN A 37 50.02 18.54 -31.61
C ASN A 37 50.18 17.91 -33.02
N LYS A 38 49.51 16.79 -33.29
CA LYS A 38 49.46 16.19 -34.64
C LYS A 38 48.77 17.10 -35.66
N GLN A 39 47.67 17.75 -35.29
CA GLN A 39 46.95 18.68 -36.18
C GLN A 39 47.80 19.91 -36.49
N LEU A 40 48.46 20.50 -35.48
CA LEU A 40 49.38 21.63 -35.63
C LEU A 40 50.56 21.28 -36.53
N GLN A 41 51.15 20.09 -36.39
CA GLN A 41 52.24 19.62 -37.26
C GLN A 41 51.79 19.35 -38.70
N SER A 42 50.54 18.89 -38.90
CA SER A 42 50.00 18.58 -40.23
C SER A 42 49.45 19.78 -41.01
N GLY A 43 49.36 20.96 -40.39
CA GLY A 43 48.76 22.16 -41.00
C GLY A 43 47.27 22.04 -41.33
N ASN A 44 46.61 20.94 -40.95
CA ASN A 44 45.25 20.63 -41.32
C ASN A 44 44.25 21.18 -40.29
N THR A 45 43.69 22.36 -40.57
CA THR A 45 42.73 23.06 -39.69
C THR A 45 41.27 22.62 -39.89
N ASN A 46 40.97 21.77 -40.87
CA ASN A 46 39.59 21.44 -41.27
C ASN A 46 38.98 20.21 -40.56
N GLY A 47 39.58 19.76 -39.46
CA GLY A 47 39.08 18.62 -38.68
C GLY A 47 38.02 19.00 -37.62
N LYS A 48 37.11 18.07 -37.28
CA LYS A 48 36.14 18.22 -36.19
C LYS A 48 36.87 18.60 -34.89
N GLN A 49 36.60 19.80 -34.38
CA GLN A 49 37.23 20.32 -33.16
C GLN A 49 36.76 19.53 -31.94
N TRP A 50 37.72 19.08 -31.14
CA TRP A 50 37.42 18.40 -29.88
C TRP A 50 37.10 19.45 -28.81
N PRO A 51 36.12 19.18 -27.93
CA PRO A 51 35.81 20.07 -26.83
C PRO A 51 37.08 20.37 -26.02
N ALA A 52 37.27 21.63 -25.66
CA ALA A 52 38.41 22.01 -24.84
C ALA A 52 38.38 21.21 -23.52
N PRO A 53 39.53 20.77 -22.99
CA PRO A 53 39.60 20.02 -21.75
C PRO A 53 38.87 20.72 -20.59
N LYS A 54 38.90 22.06 -20.56
CA LYS A 54 38.18 22.88 -19.59
C LYS A 54 36.66 22.66 -19.66
N THR A 55 36.09 22.55 -20.86
CA THR A 55 34.65 22.34 -21.09
C THR A 55 34.20 20.97 -20.56
N ILE A 56 35.01 19.93 -20.78
CA ILE A 56 34.70 18.59 -20.25
C ILE A 56 34.77 18.56 -18.74
N VAL A 57 35.80 19.17 -18.14
CA VAL A 57 35.92 19.26 -16.68
C VAL A 57 34.73 20.01 -16.07
N THR A 58 34.30 21.12 -16.67
CA THR A 58 33.12 21.86 -16.17
C THR A 58 31.82 21.07 -16.33
N THR A 59 31.63 20.35 -17.44
CA THR A 59 30.43 19.52 -17.63
C THR A 59 30.37 18.36 -16.64
N VAL A 60 31.49 17.68 -16.39
CA VAL A 60 31.56 16.60 -15.40
C VAL A 60 31.30 17.15 -14.00
N ALA A 61 31.88 18.30 -13.64
CA ALA A 61 31.64 18.93 -12.35
C ALA A 61 30.17 19.31 -12.14
N LEU A 62 29.50 19.82 -13.18
CA LEU A 62 28.07 20.16 -13.12
C LEU A 62 27.17 18.92 -12.95
N ILE A 63 27.48 17.82 -13.63
CA ILE A 63 26.75 16.54 -13.45
C ILE A 63 26.93 16.01 -12.03
N PHE A 64 28.13 16.11 -11.46
CA PHE A 64 28.36 15.71 -10.07
C PHE A 64 27.65 16.61 -9.08
N LEU A 65 27.67 17.92 -9.31
CA LEU A 65 26.96 18.88 -8.47
C LEU A 65 25.45 18.61 -8.51
N SER A 66 24.87 18.31 -9.68
CA SER A 66 23.45 18.00 -9.79
C SER A 66 23.09 16.69 -9.09
N ILE A 67 23.87 15.62 -9.27
CA ILE A 67 23.68 14.36 -8.54
C ILE A 67 23.82 14.58 -7.03
N PHE A 68 24.81 15.36 -6.59
CA PHE A 68 25.03 15.68 -5.19
C PHE A 68 23.84 16.46 -4.60
N CYS A 69 23.34 17.48 -5.31
CA CYS A 69 22.15 18.23 -4.91
C CYS A 69 20.90 17.33 -4.85
N ILE A 70 20.69 16.44 -5.83
CA ILE A 70 19.58 15.47 -5.83
C ILE A 70 19.72 14.51 -4.64
N THR A 71 20.94 14.04 -4.33
CA THR A 71 21.19 13.13 -3.22
C THR A 71 20.98 13.81 -1.88
N LEU A 72 21.46 15.05 -1.70
CA LEU A 72 21.21 15.84 -0.50
C LEU A 72 19.72 16.17 -0.33
N TYR A 73 19.04 16.56 -1.40
CA TYR A 73 17.60 16.80 -1.38
C TYR A 73 16.84 15.52 -1.02
N SER A 74 17.18 14.38 -1.62
CA SER A 74 16.57 13.08 -1.31
C SER A 74 16.89 12.63 0.12
N ASN A 75 18.08 12.90 0.65
CA ASN A 75 18.47 12.48 1.99
C ASN A 75 17.94 13.41 3.09
N ASN A 76 17.77 14.71 2.81
CA ASN A 76 17.09 15.65 3.71
C ASN A 76 15.57 15.50 3.66
N ASN A 77 15.02 15.09 2.51
CA ASN A 77 13.61 14.71 2.35
C ASN A 77 13.36 13.22 2.59
N LYS A 78 14.34 12.48 3.10
CA LYS A 78 14.06 11.38 4.02
C LYS A 78 13.60 12.01 5.34
N SER A 79 12.49 12.76 5.27
CA SER A 79 11.42 12.45 6.19
C SER A 79 11.33 10.94 6.13
N SER A 80 11.73 10.26 7.20
CA SER A 80 11.14 8.98 7.48
C SER A 80 9.65 9.27 7.39
N ILE A 81 9.03 8.97 6.25
CA ILE A 81 7.64 8.58 6.25
C ILE A 81 7.70 7.25 7.00
N THR A 82 7.89 7.35 8.30
CA THR A 82 7.36 6.42 9.26
C THR A 82 5.88 6.60 8.98
N TYR A 83 5.36 5.85 8.02
CA TYR A 83 3.95 5.48 8.05
C TYR A 83 3.83 4.88 9.43
N ASN A 84 3.31 5.68 10.35
CA ASN A 84 3.07 5.26 11.70
C ASN A 84 1.93 4.26 11.50
N ALA A 85 2.27 3.00 11.23
CA ALA A 85 1.30 1.93 11.03
C ALA A 85 0.28 1.93 12.19
N ASN A 86 0.70 2.42 13.35
CA ASN A 86 -0.08 2.61 14.56
C ASN A 86 -1.11 3.78 14.54
N GLN A 87 -1.33 4.48 13.42
CA GLN A 87 -2.23 5.65 13.36
C GLN A 87 -3.36 5.58 12.33
N TYR A 88 -3.34 4.63 11.39
CA TYR A 88 -4.50 4.42 10.52
C TYR A 88 -5.34 3.30 11.13
N THR A 89 -6.38 3.71 11.86
CA THR A 89 -7.44 2.81 12.31
C THR A 89 -8.67 3.13 11.49
N ASP A 90 -8.94 2.30 10.50
CA ASP A 90 -10.09 2.42 9.63
C ASP A 90 -10.59 1.05 9.18
N TYR A 91 -11.80 1.05 8.67
CA TYR A 91 -12.34 -0.07 7.95
C TYR A 91 -13.28 0.45 6.87
N ARG A 92 -13.50 -0.38 5.85
CA ARG A 92 -14.46 -0.09 4.80
C ARG A 92 -15.10 -1.37 4.30
N SER A 93 -16.42 -1.33 4.17
CA SER A 93 -17.21 -2.34 3.49
C SER A 93 -17.34 -1.98 2.02
N TYR A 94 -17.29 -2.99 1.15
CA TYR A 94 -17.44 -2.90 -0.28
C TYR A 94 -18.40 -3.98 -0.75
N THR A 95 -19.37 -3.59 -1.58
CA THR A 95 -20.09 -4.53 -2.45
C THR A 95 -19.16 -5.09 -3.53
N SER A 96 -19.62 -6.14 -4.23
CA SER A 96 -18.89 -6.71 -5.38
C SER A 96 -18.55 -5.70 -6.48
N GLU A 97 -19.38 -4.68 -6.67
CA GLU A 97 -19.15 -3.65 -7.70
C GLU A 97 -18.19 -2.56 -7.22
N GLU A 98 -18.29 -2.15 -5.95
CA GLU A 98 -17.50 -1.06 -5.39
C GLU A 98 -16.03 -1.41 -5.18
N ILE A 99 -15.69 -2.70 -5.03
CA ILE A 99 -14.31 -3.12 -4.84
C ILE A 99 -13.50 -3.08 -6.14
N ILE A 100 -14.17 -3.14 -7.30
CA ILE A 100 -13.53 -3.14 -8.62
C ILE A 100 -12.85 -1.79 -8.88
N GLY A 101 -11.60 -1.80 -9.32
CA GLY A 101 -10.78 -0.60 -9.56
C GLY A 101 -10.18 0.01 -8.28
N THR A 102 -10.41 -0.60 -7.12
CA THR A 102 -9.75 -0.19 -5.87
C THR A 102 -8.42 -0.91 -5.68
N VAL A 103 -7.58 -0.41 -4.77
CA VAL A 103 -6.33 -1.11 -4.38
C VAL A 103 -6.59 -2.47 -3.72
N TYR A 104 -7.82 -2.72 -3.27
CA TYR A 104 -8.21 -3.95 -2.59
C TYR A 104 -8.85 -4.99 -3.54
N GLU A 105 -9.06 -4.65 -4.82
CA GLU A 105 -9.56 -5.60 -5.83
C GLU A 105 -8.71 -6.87 -5.87
N GLN A 106 -7.39 -6.77 -5.70
CA GLN A 106 -6.47 -7.91 -5.68
C GLN A 106 -6.82 -8.97 -4.62
N TYR A 107 -7.58 -8.61 -3.58
CA TYR A 107 -7.97 -9.53 -2.52
C TYR A 107 -9.19 -10.37 -2.86
N THR A 108 -10.02 -9.97 -3.85
CA THR A 108 -11.20 -10.75 -4.23
C THR A 108 -10.84 -12.14 -4.75
N HIS A 109 -9.64 -12.32 -5.31
CA HIS A 109 -9.17 -13.65 -5.72
C HIS A 109 -9.01 -14.62 -4.53
N ALA A 110 -8.73 -14.10 -3.32
CA ALA A 110 -8.70 -14.93 -2.12
C ALA A 110 -10.08 -15.44 -1.71
N PHE A 111 -11.15 -14.75 -2.14
CA PHE A 111 -12.51 -15.25 -1.97
C PHE A 111 -12.75 -16.50 -2.82
N GLU A 112 -12.37 -16.44 -4.10
CA GLU A 112 -12.56 -17.56 -5.03
C GLU A 112 -11.67 -18.77 -4.71
N THR A 113 -10.42 -18.51 -4.33
CA THR A 113 -9.42 -19.57 -4.09
C THR A 113 -9.43 -20.07 -2.65
N GLY A 114 -10.00 -19.29 -1.73
CA GLY A 114 -9.96 -19.57 -0.30
C GLY A 114 -8.57 -19.45 0.32
N GLU A 115 -7.58 -18.86 -0.36
CA GLU A 115 -6.22 -18.72 0.14
C GLU A 115 -5.69 -17.28 -0.01
N LEU A 116 -5.02 -16.78 1.03
CA LEU A 116 -4.32 -15.49 0.99
C LEU A 116 -2.95 -15.58 1.68
N PRO A 117 -1.85 -15.64 0.91
CA PRO A 117 -0.51 -15.74 1.47
C PRO A 117 -0.19 -14.60 2.45
N GLY A 118 0.39 -14.95 3.60
CA GLY A 118 0.72 -13.99 4.65
C GLY A 118 -0.41 -13.75 5.66
N TYR A 119 -1.58 -14.37 5.46
CA TYR A 119 -2.70 -14.30 6.37
C TYR A 119 -2.99 -15.66 7.00
N GLU A 120 -3.70 -15.63 8.13
CA GLU A 120 -4.36 -16.77 8.76
C GLU A 120 -5.84 -16.74 8.40
N LYS A 121 -6.35 -17.88 7.93
CA LYS A 121 -7.70 -18.02 7.41
C LYS A 121 -8.63 -18.58 8.50
N PHE A 122 -9.84 -18.07 8.50
CA PHE A 122 -10.94 -18.53 9.34
C PHE A 122 -12.24 -18.52 8.53
N GLU A 123 -13.13 -19.46 8.81
CA GLU A 123 -14.43 -19.57 8.16
C GLU A 123 -15.51 -19.84 9.20
N LYS A 124 -16.69 -19.28 8.98
CA LYS A 124 -17.87 -19.47 9.83
C LYS A 124 -19.13 -19.27 9.00
N THR A 125 -20.08 -20.18 9.10
CA THR A 125 -21.43 -19.98 8.54
C THR A 125 -22.44 -19.89 9.67
N GLU A 126 -23.28 -18.88 9.65
CA GLU A 126 -24.36 -18.68 10.62
C GLU A 126 -25.57 -18.06 9.90
N SER A 127 -26.76 -18.62 10.11
CA SER A 127 -28.03 -18.11 9.57
C SER A 127 -27.96 -17.76 8.07
N ASP A 128 -27.48 -18.68 7.24
CA ASP A 128 -27.30 -18.51 5.79
C ASP A 128 -26.33 -17.40 5.36
N VAL A 129 -25.50 -16.91 6.27
CA VAL A 129 -24.37 -16.02 5.99
C VAL A 129 -23.07 -16.79 6.17
N HIS A 130 -22.29 -16.90 5.10
CA HIS A 130 -20.95 -17.46 5.12
C HIS A 130 -19.91 -16.36 5.23
N TYR A 131 -19.10 -16.42 6.29
CA TYR A 131 -17.92 -15.59 6.48
C TYR A 131 -16.67 -16.38 6.15
N MET A 132 -15.80 -15.77 5.37
CA MET A 132 -14.41 -16.17 5.25
C MET A 132 -13.54 -14.97 5.55
N TYR A 133 -12.76 -15.02 6.63
CA TYR A 133 -11.92 -13.90 7.03
C TYR A 133 -10.45 -14.29 7.18
N PHE A 134 -9.60 -13.33 6.86
CA PHE A 134 -8.17 -13.46 6.82
C PHE A 134 -7.55 -12.43 7.77
N LYS A 135 -6.68 -12.86 8.69
CA LYS A 135 -5.94 -11.98 9.60
C LYS A 135 -4.46 -11.97 9.25
N SER A 136 -3.87 -10.78 9.13
CA SER A 136 -2.46 -10.67 8.76
C SER A 136 -1.57 -11.28 9.83
N LYS A 137 -0.59 -12.10 9.42
CA LYS A 137 0.44 -12.66 10.32
C LYS A 137 1.54 -11.66 10.66
N LYS A 138 1.50 -10.46 10.05
CA LYS A 138 2.52 -9.41 10.19
C LYS A 138 1.84 -8.07 10.51
N SER A 139 2.65 -7.06 10.81
CA SER A 139 2.17 -5.67 10.87
C SER A 139 1.49 -5.28 9.56
N TYR A 140 0.43 -4.49 9.68
CA TYR A 140 -0.37 -4.04 8.54
C TYR A 140 0.17 -2.73 7.94
N ASP A 141 -0.19 -2.47 6.69
CA ASP A 141 0.00 -1.21 6.00
C ASP A 141 -1.15 -0.96 5.01
N ILE A 142 -1.11 0.15 4.27
CA ILE A 142 -2.18 0.53 3.33
C ILE A 142 -2.42 -0.50 2.22
N LEU A 143 -1.41 -1.29 1.88
CA LEU A 143 -1.50 -2.35 0.89
C LEU A 143 -1.81 -3.69 1.53
N HIS A 144 -1.41 -3.93 2.78
CA HIS A 144 -1.57 -5.19 3.51
C HIS A 144 -2.44 -4.97 4.77
N PRO A 145 -3.77 -5.03 4.66
CA PRO A 145 -4.66 -4.77 5.77
C PRO A 145 -4.51 -5.75 6.92
N SER A 146 -4.94 -5.35 8.10
CA SER A 146 -4.87 -6.18 9.31
C SER A 146 -5.81 -7.37 9.22
N PHE A 147 -6.99 -7.15 8.67
CA PHE A 147 -7.94 -8.20 8.38
C PHE A 147 -8.76 -7.90 7.13
N ILE A 148 -9.24 -8.96 6.51
CA ILE A 148 -10.16 -8.93 5.36
C ILE A 148 -11.28 -9.91 5.68
N ILE A 149 -12.53 -9.50 5.54
CA ILE A 149 -13.71 -10.33 5.75
C ILE A 149 -14.46 -10.41 4.44
N PHE A 150 -14.65 -11.60 3.92
CA PHE A 150 -15.58 -11.87 2.86
C PHE A 150 -16.88 -12.38 3.46
N VAL A 151 -17.99 -11.84 2.96
CA VAL A 151 -19.34 -12.20 3.39
C VAL A 151 -20.12 -12.62 2.17
N GLU A 152 -20.71 -13.81 2.23
CA GLU A 152 -21.54 -14.35 1.18
C GLU A 152 -22.89 -14.77 1.77
N TYR A 153 -23.99 -14.34 1.14
CA TYR A 153 -25.30 -14.90 1.43
C TYR A 153 -25.45 -16.22 0.66
N VAL A 154 -25.66 -17.31 1.38
CA VAL A 154 -25.72 -18.68 0.83
C VAL A 154 -27.13 -19.29 0.92
N GLY A 155 -28.11 -18.50 1.35
CA GLY A 155 -29.51 -18.94 1.44
C GLY A 155 -30.22 -19.00 0.09
N ASP A 156 -31.41 -19.56 0.10
CA ASP A 156 -32.22 -19.80 -1.10
C ASP A 156 -33.17 -18.64 -1.46
N GLN A 157 -33.28 -17.63 -0.59
CA GLN A 157 -34.18 -16.51 -0.78
C GLN A 157 -33.56 -15.43 -1.66
N ASN A 158 -34.40 -14.73 -2.43
CA ASN A 158 -33.93 -13.62 -3.24
C ASN A 158 -33.77 -12.36 -2.37
N ILE A 159 -32.53 -12.07 -1.96
CA ILE A 159 -32.20 -10.87 -1.20
C ILE A 159 -32.25 -9.63 -2.08
N VAL A 160 -32.83 -8.55 -1.57
CA VAL A 160 -32.99 -7.29 -2.29
C VAL A 160 -32.24 -6.16 -1.58
N SER A 161 -32.13 -6.23 -0.26
CA SER A 161 -31.42 -5.22 0.53
C SER A 161 -30.59 -5.84 1.64
N TYR A 162 -29.59 -5.08 2.09
CA TYR A 162 -28.76 -5.44 3.23
C TYR A 162 -28.58 -4.25 4.16
N SER A 163 -28.26 -4.55 5.41
CA SER A 163 -27.77 -3.59 6.39
C SER A 163 -26.52 -4.15 7.03
N ASP A 164 -25.53 -3.29 7.27
CA ASP A 164 -24.35 -3.67 8.02
C ASP A 164 -24.08 -2.72 9.18
N GLU A 165 -23.51 -3.25 10.24
CA GLU A 165 -23.02 -2.50 11.39
C GLU A 165 -21.60 -2.98 11.71
N SER A 166 -20.71 -2.02 11.88
CA SER A 166 -19.30 -2.28 12.14
C SER A 166 -18.87 -1.48 13.35
N ARG A 167 -18.20 -2.12 14.32
CA ARG A 167 -17.70 -1.47 15.52
C ARG A 167 -16.28 -1.91 15.85
N ILE A 168 -15.40 -0.94 16.09
CA ILE A 168 -14.06 -1.16 16.66
C ILE A 168 -14.11 -0.81 18.15
N TYR A 169 -13.63 -1.72 18.98
CA TYR A 169 -13.61 -1.59 20.44
C TYR A 169 -12.21 -1.28 20.94
N TYR A 170 -12.04 -0.12 21.58
CA TYR A 170 -10.80 0.23 22.30
C TYR A 170 -10.72 -0.51 23.63
N ASN A 171 -11.86 -0.56 24.32
CA ASN A 171 -12.08 -1.28 25.55
C ASN A 171 -13.57 -1.69 25.63
N GLN A 172 -14.01 -2.26 26.76
CA GLN A 172 -15.39 -2.72 26.93
C GLN A 172 -16.44 -1.61 26.81
N ASP A 173 -16.08 -0.36 27.14
CA ASP A 173 -17.01 0.77 27.24
C ASP A 173 -16.87 1.77 26.07
N ASN A 174 -15.74 1.74 25.36
CA ASN A 174 -15.41 2.67 24.29
C ASN A 174 -15.29 1.95 22.96
N SER A 175 -16.25 2.24 22.08
CA SER A 175 -16.24 1.79 20.70
C SER A 175 -16.57 2.95 19.76
N PHE A 176 -16.14 2.83 18.51
CA PHE A 176 -16.65 3.65 17.43
C PHE A 176 -17.08 2.75 16.28
N GLY A 177 -18.08 3.18 15.55
CA GLY A 177 -18.67 2.37 14.51
C GLY A 177 -19.43 3.18 13.49
N SER A 178 -19.90 2.46 12.50
CA SER A 178 -20.74 2.95 11.43
C SER A 178 -21.77 1.89 11.14
N ALA A 179 -22.96 2.34 10.79
CA ALA A 179 -23.99 1.49 10.21
C ALA A 179 -24.23 1.95 8.78
N GLY A 180 -24.42 1.00 7.90
CA GLY A 180 -24.68 1.18 6.49
C GLY A 180 -25.80 0.27 6.01
N GLY A 181 -26.03 0.33 4.72
CA GLY A 181 -27.00 -0.52 4.05
C GLY A 181 -27.36 0.01 2.68
N GLY A 182 -27.91 -0.87 1.86
CA GLY A 182 -28.25 -0.57 0.49
C GLY A 182 -28.83 -1.78 -0.23
N ASN A 183 -28.72 -1.76 -1.56
CA ASN A 183 -29.14 -2.88 -2.39
C ASN A 183 -28.24 -4.09 -2.11
N ALA A 184 -28.85 -5.26 -1.99
CA ALA A 184 -28.13 -6.48 -1.71
C ALA A 184 -27.31 -6.94 -2.93
N THR A 185 -26.14 -7.48 -2.65
CA THR A 185 -25.33 -8.29 -3.55
C THR A 185 -25.07 -9.62 -2.86
N ASN A 186 -24.71 -10.67 -3.61
CA ASN A 186 -24.43 -11.97 -2.98
C ASN A 186 -23.10 -11.97 -2.21
N PHE A 187 -22.24 -10.98 -2.46
CA PHE A 187 -20.89 -10.90 -1.94
C PHE A 187 -20.55 -9.50 -1.42
N TYR A 188 -19.83 -9.46 -0.31
CA TYR A 188 -19.25 -8.26 0.29
C TYR A 188 -17.82 -8.51 0.76
N CYS A 189 -17.03 -7.45 0.76
CA CYS A 189 -15.67 -7.45 1.29
C CYS A 189 -15.51 -6.31 2.28
N VAL A 190 -15.13 -6.64 3.51
CA VAL A 190 -14.76 -5.67 4.54
C VAL A 190 -13.25 -5.70 4.71
N VAL A 191 -12.62 -4.57 4.49
CA VAL A 191 -11.18 -4.39 4.69
C VAL A 191 -10.95 -3.52 5.91
N GLY A 192 -10.13 -3.99 6.84
CA GLY A 192 -9.84 -3.23 8.07
C GLY A 192 -8.34 -3.13 8.38
N ASN A 193 -7.95 -1.93 8.78
CA ASN A 193 -6.62 -1.61 9.28
C ASN A 193 -6.74 -1.23 10.75
N MET A 194 -6.28 -2.09 11.66
CA MET A 194 -6.19 -1.79 13.09
C MET A 194 -5.11 -2.63 13.77
N ASP A 195 -4.50 -2.06 14.80
CA ASP A 195 -3.55 -2.79 15.65
C ASP A 195 -4.30 -3.70 16.62
N LEU A 196 -4.45 -4.97 16.26
CA LEU A 196 -5.09 -6.00 17.08
C LEU A 196 -4.49 -6.14 18.50
N ASN A 197 -3.27 -5.62 18.76
CA ASN A 197 -2.71 -5.63 20.11
C ASN A 197 -3.15 -4.43 20.96
N LYS A 198 -3.63 -3.36 20.32
CA LYS A 198 -4.06 -2.12 20.98
C LYS A 198 -5.57 -2.06 21.17
N TYR A 199 -6.33 -2.68 20.28
CA TYR A 199 -7.78 -2.73 20.30
C TYR A 199 -8.27 -4.05 20.88
N MET A 200 -9.42 -4.06 21.55
CA MET A 200 -10.03 -5.29 22.06
C MET A 200 -10.57 -6.18 20.93
N GLY A 201 -11.00 -5.56 19.84
CA GLY A 201 -11.44 -6.26 18.66
C GLY A 201 -12.33 -5.43 17.76
N PHE A 202 -12.79 -6.09 16.70
CA PHE A 202 -13.73 -5.57 15.73
C PHE A 202 -14.93 -6.48 15.65
N ASN A 203 -16.10 -5.87 15.62
CA ASN A 203 -17.37 -6.52 15.41
C ASN A 203 -17.94 -6.10 14.07
N TYR A 204 -18.37 -7.08 13.28
CA TYR A 204 -19.10 -6.84 12.05
C TYR A 204 -20.40 -7.65 12.08
N ASN A 205 -21.51 -6.95 11.92
CA ASN A 205 -22.84 -7.52 11.83
C ASN A 205 -23.42 -7.18 10.46
N ILE A 206 -24.02 -8.18 9.81
CA ILE A 206 -24.72 -7.98 8.55
C ILE A 206 -26.05 -8.71 8.59
N ALA A 207 -27.04 -8.10 7.97
CA ALA A 207 -28.36 -8.68 7.82
C ALA A 207 -28.88 -8.46 6.40
N PHE A 208 -29.60 -9.45 5.90
CA PHE A 208 -30.18 -9.50 4.57
C PHE A 208 -31.69 -9.50 4.62
N TYR A 209 -32.32 -8.89 3.62
CA TYR A 209 -33.78 -8.75 3.54
C TYR A 209 -34.28 -9.00 2.12
N CYS A 210 -35.45 -9.61 2.01
CA CYS A 210 -36.13 -9.83 0.73
C CYS A 210 -36.98 -8.65 0.25
N ASN A 211 -37.09 -7.58 1.05
CA ASN A 211 -37.76 -6.35 0.66
C ASN A 211 -36.92 -5.12 1.10
N MET A 212 -37.20 -3.96 0.49
CA MET A 212 -36.55 -2.69 0.84
C MET A 212 -37.22 -1.97 2.01
N GLU A 213 -38.49 -2.28 2.31
CA GLU A 213 -39.26 -1.62 3.36
C GLU A 213 -38.71 -1.95 4.76
N ASP A 214 -38.25 -3.18 4.96
CA ASP A 214 -37.57 -3.64 6.17
C ASP A 214 -36.29 -2.85 6.44
N LEU A 215 -35.53 -2.50 5.40
CA LEU A 215 -34.34 -1.64 5.54
C LEU A 215 -34.71 -0.21 6.00
N PHE A 216 -35.83 0.33 5.53
CA PHE A 216 -36.29 1.66 5.97
C PHE A 216 -36.75 1.65 7.43
N ASN A 217 -37.38 0.56 7.88
CA ASN A 217 -37.81 0.42 9.27
C ASN A 217 -36.60 0.35 10.23
N LEU A 218 -35.49 -0.26 9.83
CA LEU A 218 -34.23 -0.26 10.60
C LEU A 218 -33.65 1.13 10.85
N LYS A 219 -33.77 2.05 9.89
CA LYS A 219 -33.29 3.43 10.08
C LYS A 219 -34.06 4.16 11.18
N ASN A 220 -35.29 3.74 11.46
CA ASN A 220 -36.14 4.35 12.48
C ASN A 220 -36.02 3.64 13.85
N GLU A 221 -35.79 2.33 13.87
CA GLU A 221 -35.85 1.52 15.09
C GLU A 221 -34.49 1.01 15.59
N GLY A 222 -33.41 1.20 14.81
CA GLY A 222 -32.06 0.75 15.14
C GLY A 222 -31.76 -0.68 14.69
N PHE A 223 -30.48 -1.03 14.57
CA PHE A 223 -30.02 -2.29 13.97
C PHE A 223 -30.45 -3.55 14.75
N SER A 224 -30.57 -3.43 16.08
CA SER A 224 -30.81 -4.59 16.96
C SER A 224 -32.28 -5.00 17.09
N SER A 225 -33.24 -4.25 16.55
CA SER A 225 -34.67 -4.41 16.82
C SER A 225 -35.48 -5.01 15.67
N ASN A 226 -34.94 -5.09 14.45
CA ASN A 226 -35.72 -5.57 13.31
C ASN A 226 -35.58 -7.10 13.11
N ASP A 227 -36.61 -7.85 13.49
CA ASP A 227 -36.71 -9.31 13.37
C ASP A 227 -37.00 -9.81 11.93
N ASN A 228 -37.19 -8.91 10.97
CA ASN A 228 -37.57 -9.27 9.59
C ASN A 228 -36.39 -9.70 8.70
N ALA A 229 -35.17 -9.75 9.23
CA ALA A 229 -34.02 -10.21 8.47
C ALA A 229 -34.18 -11.70 8.12
N VAL A 230 -33.96 -12.05 6.86
CA VAL A 230 -34.01 -13.45 6.40
C VAL A 230 -32.74 -14.21 6.78
N ALA A 231 -31.66 -13.46 6.96
CA ALA A 231 -30.38 -13.93 7.45
C ALA A 231 -29.70 -12.80 8.21
N ARG A 232 -29.13 -13.11 9.36
CA ARG A 232 -28.32 -12.21 10.16
C ARG A 232 -27.18 -12.98 10.79
N ALA A 233 -25.99 -12.40 10.73
CA ALA A 233 -24.86 -12.99 11.39
C ALA A 233 -23.88 -11.93 11.91
N GLU A 234 -23.07 -12.35 12.85
CA GLU A 234 -22.12 -11.51 13.55
C GLU A 234 -20.76 -12.20 13.64
N ILE A 235 -19.71 -11.42 13.43
CA ILE A 235 -18.33 -11.87 13.57
C ILE A 235 -17.52 -10.94 14.46
N TRP A 236 -16.73 -11.55 15.33
CA TRP A 236 -15.81 -10.88 16.23
C TRP A 236 -14.37 -11.24 15.89
N ILE A 237 -13.51 -10.24 15.71
CA ILE A 237 -12.09 -10.38 15.41
C ILE A 237 -11.28 -9.76 16.53
N ASN A 238 -10.43 -10.55 17.19
CA ASN A 238 -9.55 -10.12 18.29
C ASN A 238 -8.06 -10.18 17.96
#